data_AF-A0A4Y2TFB8-F1
#
_entry.id   AF-A0A4Y2TFB8-F1
#
_cell.length_a   1.000
_cell.length_b   1.000
_cell.length_c   1.000
_cell.angle_alpha   90.00
_cell.angle_beta   90.00
_cell.angle_gamma   90.00
#
_symmetry.space_group_name_H-M   'P 1'
#
loop_
_entity.id
_entity.type
_entity.pdbx_description
1 polymer ?
#
loop_
_entity_poly.entity_id
_entity_poly.type
_entity_poly.pdbx_seq_one_letter_code
_entity_poly.pdbx_strand_id
1 'polypeptide(L)'
;MASKRKRLNLKEKMDVLEVAEKEKLSVRSLAERSHVGITQISELLKDKEGIRKMWVLDSNENLKFRKTETSEIDQVLMKWFRSARAKNIPVSGVLLVQRTFL
;
A
#
# COMPACT_ATOMS: atom_id res chain seq x y z
N MET A 1 7.66 -10.38 31.67
CA MET A 1 7.30 -10.99 30.37
C MET A 1 7.60 -9.98 29.27
N ALA A 2 8.44 -10.31 28.29
CA ALA A 2 8.70 -9.42 27.17
C ALA A 2 7.46 -9.36 26.27
N SER A 3 6.80 -8.20 26.22
CA SER A 3 5.67 -7.98 25.32
C SER A 3 6.13 -8.22 23.87
N LYS A 4 5.36 -9.00 23.10
CA LYS A 4 5.63 -9.21 21.67
C LYS A 4 5.71 -7.84 20.99
N ARG A 5 6.85 -7.50 20.40
CA ARG A 5 7.05 -6.20 19.74
C ARG A 5 6.06 -6.07 18.58
N LYS A 6 5.13 -5.10 18.68
CA LYS A 6 4.20 -4.76 17.60
C LYS A 6 4.99 -4.24 16.39
N ARG A 7 4.76 -4.84 15.21
CA ARG A 7 5.28 -4.29 13.94
C ARG A 7 4.23 -3.34 13.35
N LEU A 8 4.66 -2.12 13.01
CA LEU A 8 3.81 -1.12 12.37
C LEU A 8 3.68 -1.41 10.88
N ASN A 9 2.46 -1.34 10.35
CA ASN A 9 2.22 -1.33 8.90
C ASN A 9 2.57 0.05 8.29
N LEU A 10 2.60 0.14 6.95
CA LEU A 10 2.99 1.38 6.24
C LEU A 10 2.13 2.58 6.61
N LYS A 11 0.81 2.37 6.73
CA LYS A 11 -0.16 3.41 7.12
C LYS A 11 0.06 3.90 8.55
N GLU A 12 0.25 3.00 9.50
CA GLU A 12 0.56 3.32 10.90
C GLU A 12 1.88 4.09 11.02
N LYS A 13 2.89 3.73 10.22
CA LYS A 13 4.15 4.48 10.19
C LYS A 13 3.95 5.93 9.73
N MET A 14 3.08 6.13 8.75
CA MET A 14 2.80 7.47 8.22
C MET A 14 1.96 8.31 9.20
N ASP A 15 1.01 7.69 9.89
CA ASP A 15 0.22 8.34 10.95
C ASP A 15 1.12 8.84 12.11
N VAL A 16 2.08 8.01 12.52
CA VAL A 16 3.10 8.41 13.52
C VAL A 16 3.93 9.60 13.05
N LEU A 17 4.32 9.64 11.77
CA LEU A 17 5.07 10.77 11.20
C LEU A 17 4.23 12.05 11.17
N GLU A 18 2.96 11.97 10.77
CA GLU A 18 2.06 13.13 10.76
C GLU A 18 1.84 13.68 12.17
N VAL A 19 1.61 12.83 13.16
CA VAL A 19 1.44 13.25 14.56
C VAL A 19 2.73 13.86 15.09
N ALA A 20 3.89 13.30 14.75
CA ALA A 20 5.19 13.86 15.15
C ALA A 20 5.41 15.26 14.55
N GLU A 21 4.99 15.51 13.30
CA GLU A 21 5.11 16.81 12.64
C GLU A 21 4.10 17.84 13.20
N LYS A 22 2.84 17.44 13.42
CA LYS A 22 1.75 18.32 13.89
C LYS A 22 1.85 18.66 15.38
N GLU A 23 2.00 17.64 16.22
CA GLU A 23 1.93 17.78 17.68
C GLU A 23 3.32 18.00 18.32
N LYS A 24 4.42 17.85 17.56
CA LYS A 24 5.83 17.95 18.04
C LYS A 24 6.09 17.15 19.33
N LEU A 25 5.45 15.98 19.44
CA LEU A 25 5.53 15.13 20.62
C LEU A 25 6.93 14.52 20.79
N SER A 26 7.27 14.20 22.04
CA SER A 26 8.48 13.44 22.35
C SER A 26 8.41 12.02 21.79
N VAL A 27 9.57 11.42 21.49
CA VAL A 27 9.69 10.01 21.04
C VAL A 27 9.00 9.05 22.02
N ARG A 28 9.04 9.36 23.31
CA ARG A 28 8.40 8.55 24.37
C ARG A 28 6.88 8.59 24.28
N SER A 29 6.31 9.78 24.12
CA SER A 29 4.85 9.98 23.98
C SER A 29 4.31 9.30 22.72
N LEU A 30 5.05 9.34 21.61
CA LEU A 30 4.69 8.64 20.36
C LEU A 30 4.73 7.12 20.52
N ALA A 31 5.73 6.60 21.22
CA ALA A 31 5.88 5.17 21.51
C ALA A 31 4.72 4.64 22.37
N GLU A 32 4.32 5.40 23.40
CA GLU A 32 3.19 5.07 24.26
C GLU A 32 1.86 5.10 23.49
N ARG A 33 1.58 6.16 22.72
CA ARG A 33 0.34 6.28 21.92
C ARG A 33 0.21 5.19 20.86
N SER A 34 1.33 4.79 20.26
CA SER A 34 1.36 3.81 19.17
C SER A 34 1.54 2.37 19.66
N HIS A 35 1.73 2.17 20.97
CA HIS A 35 2.04 0.90 21.63
C HIS A 35 3.24 0.18 20.99
N VAL A 36 4.32 0.92 20.72
CA VAL A 36 5.57 0.42 20.14
C VAL A 36 6.77 0.81 20.96
N GLY A 37 7.90 0.15 20.73
CA GLY A 37 9.15 0.47 21.43
C GLY A 37 9.72 1.83 21.03
N ILE A 38 10.33 2.52 21.99
CA ILE A 38 11.00 3.82 21.78
C ILE A 38 12.04 3.75 20.65
N THR A 39 12.82 2.66 20.59
CA THR A 39 13.83 2.43 19.54
C THR A 39 13.20 2.40 18.15
N GLN A 40 12.03 1.78 18.01
CA GLN A 40 11.32 1.66 16.73
C GLN A 40 10.82 3.03 16.25
N ILE A 41 10.34 3.89 17.15
CA ILE A 41 9.97 5.27 16.80
C ILE A 41 11.22 6.09 16.42
N SER A 42 12.32 5.93 17.16
CA SER A 42 13.58 6.63 16.85
C SER A 42 14.13 6.26 15.47
N GLU A 43 14.15 4.97 15.13
CA GLU A 43 14.54 4.49 13.80
C GLU A 43 13.58 5.00 12.71
N LEU A 44 12.28 4.97 12.98
CA LEU A 44 11.23 5.45 12.07
C LEU A 44 11.38 6.95 11.77
N LEU A 45 11.69 7.78 12.76
CA LEU A 45 11.92 9.21 12.57
C LEU A 45 13.21 9.51 11.80
N LYS A 46 14.24 8.66 11.94
CA LYS A 46 15.47 8.75 11.14
C LYS A 46 15.22 8.40 9.66
N ASP A 47 14.40 7.40 9.39
CA ASP A 47 14.06 6.93 8.04
C ASP A 47 12.73 7.51 7.50
N LYS A 48 12.35 8.72 7.94
CA LYS A 48 11.11 9.38 7.52
C LYS A 48 10.98 9.54 6.00
N GLU A 49 12.09 9.83 5.33
CA GLU A 49 12.12 10.02 3.88
C GLU A 49 11.92 8.69 3.13
N GLY A 50 12.50 7.59 3.63
CA GLY A 50 12.31 6.25 3.07
C GLY A 50 10.85 5.81 3.15
N ILE A 51 10.22 6.04 4.31
CA ILE A 51 8.81 5.73 4.53
C ILE A 51 7.90 6.58 3.63
N ARG A 52 8.20 7.88 3.46
CA ARG A 52 7.43 8.75 2.57
C ARG A 52 7.54 8.33 1.10
N LYS A 53 8.74 7.97 0.63
CA LYS A 53 8.93 7.41 -0.72
C LYS A 53 8.15 6.11 -0.91
N MET A 54 8.20 5.22 0.08
CA MET A 54 7.46 3.95 0.05
C MET A 54 5.95 4.17 0.02
N TRP A 55 5.41 5.15 0.77
CA TRP A 55 4.00 5.53 0.73
C TRP A 55 3.55 6.06 -0.64
N VAL A 56 4.37 6.92 -1.27
CA VAL A 56 4.10 7.42 -2.63
C VAL A 56 4.14 6.29 -3.65
N LEU A 57 5.12 5.38 -3.53
CA LEU A 57 5.23 4.21 -4.40
C LEU A 57 4.03 3.26 -4.21
N ASP A 58 3.65 2.93 -2.98
CA ASP A 58 2.51 2.07 -2.62
C ASP A 58 1.19 2.64 -3.15
N SER A 59 0.98 3.95 -3.03
CA SER A 59 -0.15 4.66 -3.65
C SER A 59 -0.16 4.58 -5.17
N ASN A 60 1.03 4.45 -5.78
CA ASN A 60 1.23 4.25 -7.21
C ASN A 60 1.24 2.77 -7.63
N GLU A 61 1.17 1.80 -6.70
CA GLU A 61 1.18 0.37 -7.04
C GLU A 61 -0.15 -0.13 -7.65
N ASN A 62 -1.18 0.72 -7.73
CA ASN A 62 -2.25 0.54 -8.72
C ASN A 62 -1.76 0.56 -10.19
N LEU A 63 -0.47 0.83 -10.43
CA LEU A 63 0.18 0.79 -11.75
C LEU A 63 1.31 -0.23 -11.87
N LYS A 64 1.62 -1.05 -10.86
CA LYS A 64 2.57 -2.15 -11.00
C LYS A 64 1.86 -3.43 -11.45
N PHE A 65 1.26 -3.39 -12.63
CA PHE A 65 1.20 -4.61 -13.42
C PHE A 65 2.64 -5.06 -13.66
N ARG A 66 2.98 -6.27 -13.22
CA ARG A 66 4.18 -6.96 -13.71
C ARG A 66 4.18 -6.83 -15.22
N LYS A 67 5.14 -6.08 -15.78
CA LYS A 67 5.38 -6.07 -17.23
C LYS A 67 5.95 -7.43 -17.62
N THR A 68 5.07 -8.41 -17.71
CA THR A 68 5.27 -9.62 -18.51
C THR A 68 4.94 -9.25 -19.96
N GLU A 69 5.48 -9.95 -20.96
CA GLU A 69 5.21 -9.68 -22.39
C GLU A 69 3.71 -9.65 -22.75
N THR A 70 2.84 -10.16 -21.88
CA THR A 70 1.37 -10.10 -21.98
C THR A 70 0.74 -8.79 -21.50
N SER A 71 1.53 -7.80 -21.07
CA SER A 71 1.02 -6.57 -20.44
C SER A 71 0.15 -5.70 -21.35
N GLU A 72 0.32 -5.77 -22.67
CA GLU A 72 -0.55 -5.08 -23.63
C GLU A 72 -1.93 -5.74 -23.71
N ILE A 73 -1.97 -7.07 -23.75
CA ILE A 73 -3.21 -7.86 -23.78
C ILE A 73 -4.01 -7.60 -22.50
N ASP A 74 -3.33 -7.59 -21.35
CA ASP A 74 -3.97 -7.37 -20.05
C ASP A 74 -4.54 -5.94 -19.93
N GLN A 75 -3.87 -4.94 -20.50
CA GLN A 75 -4.40 -3.57 -20.56
C GLN A 75 -5.64 -3.45 -21.45
N VAL A 76 -5.64 -4.09 -22.62
CA VAL A 76 -6.80 -4.12 -23.52
C VAL A 76 -7.98 -4.85 -22.86
N LEU A 77 -7.70 -5.96 -22.20
CA LEU A 77 -8.70 -6.75 -21.48
C LEU A 77 -9.29 -5.95 -20.30
N MET A 78 -8.47 -5.23 -19.55
CA MET A 78 -8.92 -4.35 -18.47
C MET A 78 -9.78 -3.19 -18.97
N LYS A 79 -9.43 -2.56 -20.10
CA LYS A 79 -10.26 -1.52 -20.72
C LYS A 79 -11.61 -2.07 -21.16
N TRP A 80 -11.63 -3.28 -21.75
CA TRP A 80 -12.88 -3.94 -22.13
C TRP A 80 -13.71 -4.32 -20.89
N PHE A 81 -13.08 -4.87 -19.85
CA PHE A 81 -13.74 -5.29 -18.62
C PHE A 81 -14.41 -4.11 -17.91
N ARG A 82 -13.72 -2.97 -17.80
CA ARG A 82 -14.29 -1.73 -17.26
C ARG A 82 -15.49 -1.26 -18.09
N SER A 83 -15.40 -1.32 -19.42
CA SER A 83 -16.50 -0.97 -20.31
C SER A 83 -17.69 -1.93 -20.21
N ALA A 84 -17.45 -3.22 -19.98
CA ALA A 84 -18.50 -4.23 -19.81
C ALA A 84 -19.19 -4.09 -18.44
N ARG A 85 -18.44 -3.80 -17.38
CA ARG A 85 -18.98 -3.52 -16.03
C ARG A 85 -19.79 -2.23 -16.00
N ALA A 86 -19.35 -1.18 -16.70
CA ALA A 86 -20.13 0.05 -16.86
C ALA A 86 -21.48 -0.18 -17.56
N LYS A 87 -21.59 -1.26 -18.36
CA LYS A 87 -22.82 -1.71 -19.03
C LYS A 87 -23.61 -2.74 -18.21
N ASN A 88 -23.28 -2.94 -16.93
CA ASN A 88 -23.88 -3.95 -16.02
C ASN A 88 -23.88 -5.39 -16.56
N ILE A 89 -22.90 -5.74 -17.40
CA ILE A 89 -22.78 -7.11 -17.91
C ILE A 89 -22.10 -7.96 -16.83
N PRO A 90 -22.70 -9.09 -16.39
CA PRO A 90 -22.06 -10.01 -15.45
C PRO A 90 -20.92 -10.75 -16.16
N VAL A 91 -19.71 -10.25 -16.05
CA VAL A 91 -18.52 -10.92 -16.58
C VAL A 91 -18.09 -12.00 -15.59
N SER A 92 -18.48 -13.25 -15.86
CA SER A 92 -18.01 -14.43 -15.13
C SER A 92 -16.61 -14.83 -15.59
N GLY A 93 -15.76 -15.34 -14.68
CA GLY A 93 -14.33 -15.61 -14.93
C GLY A 93 -14.01 -16.53 -16.10
N VAL A 94 -14.97 -17.34 -16.55
CA VAL A 94 -14.87 -18.23 -17.72
C VAL A 94 -14.68 -17.46 -19.04
N LEU A 95 -15.25 -16.25 -19.15
CA LEU A 95 -15.12 -15.42 -20.36
C LEU A 95 -13.74 -14.78 -20.53
N LEU A 96 -12.96 -14.66 -19.45
CA LEU A 96 -11.62 -14.09 -19.49
C LEU A 96 -10.61 -15.08 -20.10
N VAL A 97 -10.76 -16.38 -19.82
CA VAL A 97 -9.89 -17.45 -20.34
C VAL A 97 -10.10 -17.66 -21.85
N GLN A 98 -11.35 -17.57 -22.32
CA GLN A 98 -11.67 -17.85 -23.72
C GLN A 98 -11.18 -16.79 -24.71
N ARG A 99 -10.91 -15.56 -24.23
CA ARG A 99 -10.36 -14.45 -25.04
C ARG A 99 -8.84 -14.35 -25.00
N THR A 100 -8.17 -15.08 -24.11
CA THR A 100 -6.71 -15.07 -24.01
C THR A 100 -6.05 -16.09 -24.93
N PHE A 101 -6.82 -16.97 -25.58
CA PHE A 101 -6.33 -18.11 -26.38
C PHE A 101 -6.79 -18.11 -27.85
N LEU A 102 -7.28 -16.99 -28.40
CA LEU A 102 -7.59 -16.83 -29.82
C LEU A 102 -6.81 -15.68 -30.44
#